data_AF-A0A949PEH5-F1
#
_entry.id   AF-A0A949PEH5-F1
#
_cell.length_a   1.000
_cell.length_b   1.000
_cell.length_c   1.000
_cell.angle_alpha   90.00
_cell.angle_beta   90.00
_cell.angle_gamma   90.00
#
_symmetry.space_group_name_H-M   'P 1'
#
loop_
_entity.id
_entity.type
_entity.pdbx_description
1 polymer ?
#
loop_
_entity_poly.entity_id
_entity_poly.type
_entity_poly.pdbx_seq_one_letter_code
_entity_poly.pdbx_strand_id
1 'polypeptide(L)' 'MSNKKEHSTCYHCGDKCDVETIQHDEKSFCCNGCKTVYQIFSENDLTCYYD' A
#
# COMPACT_ATOMS: atom_id res chain seq x y z
N MET A 1 20.49 19.28 -14.39
CA MET A 1 20.89 18.29 -13.36
C MET A 1 19.65 17.48 -12.99
N SER A 2 19.44 16.36 -13.67
CA SER A 2 18.22 15.56 -13.56
C SER A 2 18.35 14.54 -12.44
N ASN A 3 18.05 14.94 -11.20
CA ASN A 3 17.88 13.99 -10.10
C ASN A 3 16.53 13.29 -10.26
N LYS A 4 16.51 12.20 -11.03
CA LYS A 4 15.39 11.25 -11.01
C LYS A 4 15.45 10.54 -9.66
N LYS A 5 14.68 11.04 -8.68
CA LYS A 5 14.30 10.23 -7.53
C LYS A 5 13.54 9.02 -8.07
N GLU A 6 13.96 7.82 -7.70
CA GLU A 6 13.13 6.63 -7.84
C GLU A 6 12.00 6.77 -6.82
N HIS A 7 10.82 7.22 -7.28
CA HIS A 7 9.63 7.23 -6.44
C HIS A 7 9.05 5.82 -6.47
N SER A 8 9.07 5.13 -5.34
CA SER A 8 8.31 3.89 -5.15
C SER A 8 6.85 4.18 -5.46
N THR A 9 6.18 3.32 -6.22
CA THR A 9 4.76 3.51 -6.55
C THR A 9 3.91 2.69 -5.59
N CYS A 10 2.81 3.26 -5.12
CA CYS A 10 1.86 2.59 -4.25
C CYS A 10 1.17 1.45 -5.01
N TYR A 11 1.21 0.25 -4.44
CA TYR A 11 0.55 -0.93 -5.00
C TYR A 11 -0.98 -0.80 -5.02
N HIS A 12 -1.55 -0.03 -4.09
CA HIS A 12 -3.00 0.08 -3.95
C HIS A 12 -3.62 1.15 -4.88
N CYS A 13 -3.06 2.36 -4.92
CA CYS A 13 -3.61 3.48 -5.70
C CYS A 13 -2.79 3.86 -6.93
N GLY A 14 -1.57 3.35 -7.07
CA GLY A 14 -0.67 3.72 -8.18
C GLY A 14 -0.01 5.09 -8.04
N ASP A 15 -0.19 5.79 -6.91
CA ASP A 15 0.46 7.08 -6.66
C ASP A 15 1.94 6.93 -6.31
N LYS A 16 2.66 8.05 -6.47
CA LYS A 16 4.05 8.14 -6.02
C LYS A 16 4.11 8.17 -4.50
N CYS A 17 4.89 7.27 -3.92
CA CYS A 17 5.28 7.34 -2.53
C CYS A 17 6.46 8.32 -2.42
N ASP A 18 6.19 9.53 -1.94
CA ASP A 18 7.18 10.61 -1.98
C ASP A 18 8.22 10.54 -0.85
N VAL A 19 7.84 10.11 0.36
CA VAL A 19 8.71 10.15 1.54
C VAL A 19 8.53 8.92 2.44
N GLU A 20 7.30 8.60 2.82
CA GLU A 20 6.99 7.50 3.73
C GLU A 20 6.31 6.37 2.97
N THR A 21 7.11 5.60 2.25
CA THR A 21 6.63 4.34 1.66
C THR A 21 6.52 3.30 2.77
N ILE A 22 5.31 2.81 3.01
CA ILE A 22 5.08 1.73 3.95
C ILE A 22 5.26 0.41 3.21
N GLN A 23 6.22 -0.41 3.62
CA GLN A 23 6.37 -1.77 3.11
C GLN A 23 5.58 -2.77 3.95
N HIS A 24 4.78 -3.60 3.28
CA HIS A 24 4.02 -4.68 3.91
C HIS A 24 3.79 -5.77 2.88
N ASP A 25 4.02 -7.04 3.24
CA ASP A 25 3.83 -8.18 2.33
C ASP A 25 4.62 -8.06 1.01
N GLU A 26 5.85 -7.54 1.09
CA GLU A 26 6.71 -7.21 -0.07
C GLU A 26 6.11 -6.19 -1.04
N LYS A 27 5.03 -5.50 -0.64
CA LYS A 27 4.36 -4.45 -1.41
C LYS A 27 4.58 -3.09 -0.76
N SER A 28 4.55 -2.04 -1.58
CA SER A 28 4.74 -0.65 -1.16
C SER A 28 3.42 0.10 -1.13
N PHE A 29 3.18 0.89 -0.08
CA PHE A 29 1.97 1.69 0.10
C PHE A 29 2.32 3.14 0.40
N CYS A 30 1.59 4.10 -0.20
CA CYS A 30 1.83 5.53 0.01
C CYS A 30 1.30 6.04 1.36
N CYS A 31 0.38 5.31 2.00
CA CYS A 31 -0.19 5.69 3.28
C CYS A 31 -0.73 4.48 4.04
N ASN A 32 -0.93 4.65 5.34
CA ASN A 32 -1.50 3.60 6.19
C ASN A 32 -2.90 3.19 5.73
N GLY A 33 -3.69 4.10 5.15
CA GLY A 33 -5.00 3.76 4.58
C GLY A 33 -4.91 2.74 3.45
N CYS A 34 -3.98 2.93 2.51
CA CYS A 34 -3.74 1.98 1.41
C CYS A 34 -3.28 0.60 1.94
N LYS A 35 -2.42 0.60 2.96
CA LYS A 35 -2.01 -0.64 3.65
C LYS A 35 -3.19 -1.29 4.36
N THR A 36 -3.97 -0.55 5.12
CA THR A 36 -5.13 -1.07 5.87
C THR A 36 -6.17 -1.64 4.93
N VAL A 37 -6.46 -0.99 3.82
CA VAL A 37 -7.38 -1.54 2.81
C VAL A 37 -6.82 -2.85 2.24
N TYR A 38 -5.54 -2.89 1.86
CA TYR A 38 -4.91 -4.14 1.40
C TYR A 38 -4.96 -5.25 2.47
N GLN A 39 -4.64 -4.92 3.72
CA GLN A 39 -4.67 -5.84 4.85
C GLN A 39 -6.09 -6.34 5.10
N ILE A 40 -7.09 -5.46 5.08
CA ILE A 40 -8.51 -5.82 5.14
C ILE A 40 -8.82 -6.79 4.00
N PHE A 41 -8.59 -6.44 2.74
CA PHE A 41 -8.89 -7.35 1.62
C PHE A 41 -8.12 -8.68 1.70
N SER A 42 -6.86 -8.67 2.15
CA SER A 42 -6.02 -9.88 2.29
C SER A 42 -6.40 -10.74 3.50
N GLU A 43 -6.94 -10.15 4.56
CA GLU A 43 -7.44 -10.85 5.75
C GLU A 43 -8.92 -11.23 5.62
N ASN A 44 -9.69 -10.53 4.78
CA ASN A 44 -11.14 -10.72 4.62
C ASN A 44 -11.55 -11.95 3.81
N ASP A 45 -10.60 -12.73 3.28
CA ASP A 45 -10.89 -14.12 2.88
C ASP A 45 -11.32 -14.99 4.10
N LEU A 46 -11.15 -14.52 5.35
CA LEU A 46 -11.45 -15.29 6.57
C LEU A 46 -12.42 -14.66 7.55
N THR A 47 -13.02 -13.51 7.26
CA THR A 47 -14.09 -12.97 8.11
C THR A 47 -15.38 -12.84 7.33
N CYS A 48 -16.05 -13.98 7.19
CA CYS A 48 -17.49 -14.10 7.34
C CYS A 48 -17.93 -13.14 8.45
N TYR A 49 -18.30 -11.92 8.08
CA TYR A 49 -18.77 -10.91 9.02
C TYR A 49 -20.24 -11.23 9.31
N TYR A 50 -20.39 -12.25 10.15
CA TYR A 50 -21.57 -12.76 10.85
C TYR A 50 -22.96 -12.37 10.32
N ASP A 51 -23.62 -13.43 9.85
CA ASP A 51 -25.07 -13.72 9.83
C ASP A 51 -25.80 -13.30 11.12
#